data_AF-A0A848WJQ9-F1
#
_entry.id   AF-A0A848WJQ9-F1
#
_cell.length_a   1.000
_cell.length_b   1.000
_cell.length_c   1.000
_cell.angle_alpha   90.00
_cell.angle_beta   90.00
_cell.angle_gamma   90.00
#
_symmetry.space_group_name_H-M   'P 1'
#
loop_
_entity.id
_entity.type
_entity.pdbx_description
1 polymer ?
#
loop_
_entity_poly.entity_id
_entity_poly.type
_entity_poly.pdbx_seq_one_letter_code
_entity_poly.pdbx_strand_id
1 'polypeptide(L)'
;MAMIVLTVLGFLAVFLYAGVNISSSLVDLRQMRDDQKLVSIATVVGALTHELQKERGASAGFIASEGAEFRSILTDQRKLSDEKIKAFQRV
;
A
#
# COMPACT_ATOMS: atom_id res chain seq x y z
N MET A 1 -7.15 -57.16 6.75
CA MET A 1 -6.33 -56.54 5.68
C MET A 1 -7.02 -55.35 5.01
N ALA A 2 -8.21 -55.51 4.42
CA ALA A 2 -8.92 -54.41 3.73
C ALA A 2 -9.13 -53.14 4.58
N MET A 3 -9.53 -53.28 5.85
CA MET A 3 -9.75 -52.13 6.75
C MET A 3 -8.48 -51.33 7.03
N ILE A 4 -7.32 -52.01 7.21
CA ILE A 4 -6.03 -51.36 7.47
C ILE A 4 -5.57 -50.57 6.25
N VAL A 5 -5.73 -51.14 5.05
CA VAL A 5 -5.38 -50.47 3.79
C VAL A 5 -6.19 -49.20 3.60
N LEU A 6 -7.50 -49.25 3.86
CA LEU A 6 -8.39 -48.09 3.75
C LEU A 6 -8.00 -46.98 4.73
N THR A 7 -7.67 -47.35 5.97
CA THR A 7 -7.22 -46.40 7.00
C THR A 7 -5.91 -45.72 6.61
N VAL A 8 -4.92 -46.49 6.12
CA VAL A 8 -3.62 -45.95 5.68
C VAL A 8 -3.78 -45.00 4.49
N LEU A 9 -4.64 -45.36 3.53
CA LEU A 9 -4.98 -44.49 2.39
C LEU A 9 -5.61 -43.17 2.84
N GLY A 10 -6.53 -43.22 3.81
CA GLY A 10 -7.13 -42.02 4.40
C GLY A 10 -6.09 -41.11 5.05
N PHE A 11 -5.20 -41.66 5.87
CA PHE A 11 -4.11 -40.89 6.49
C PHE A 11 -3.15 -40.31 5.46
N LEU A 12 -2.82 -41.06 4.40
CA LEU A 12 -1.96 -40.58 3.33
C LEU A 12 -2.59 -39.39 2.59
N ALA A 13 -3.89 -39.47 2.28
CA ALA A 13 -4.61 -38.37 1.64
C ALA A 13 -4.62 -37.10 2.51
N VAL A 14 -4.87 -37.24 3.82
CA VAL A 14 -4.81 -36.11 4.76
C VAL A 14 -3.40 -35.54 4.84
N PHE A 15 -2.37 -36.38 4.88
CA PHE A 15 -0.97 -35.94 4.95
C PHE A 15 -0.57 -35.15 3.71
N LEU A 16 -0.90 -35.64 2.51
CA LEU A 16 -0.63 -34.93 1.27
C LEU A 16 -1.40 -33.61 1.19
N TYR A 17 -2.67 -33.61 1.58
CA TYR A 17 -3.49 -32.40 1.62
C TYR A 17 -2.92 -31.35 2.59
N ALA A 18 -2.49 -31.78 3.78
CA ALA A 18 -1.84 -30.91 4.76
C ALA A 18 -0.52 -30.33 4.22
N GLY A 19 0.29 -31.16 3.54
CA GLY A 19 1.54 -30.72 2.92
C GLY A 19 1.32 -29.61 1.87
N VAL A 20 0.32 -29.80 0.99
CA VAL A 20 -0.06 -28.78 0.00
C VAL A 20 -0.53 -27.50 0.70
N ASN A 21 -1.42 -27.60 1.68
CA ASN A 21 -1.94 -26.43 2.40
C ASN A 21 -0.82 -25.63 3.10
N ILE A 22 0.12 -26.30 3.76
CA ILE A 22 1.25 -25.65 4.42
C ILE A 22 2.11 -24.90 3.39
N SER A 23 2.36 -25.50 2.24
CA SER A 23 3.13 -24.84 1.18
C SER A 23 2.43 -23.59 0.63
N SER A 24 1.12 -23.67 0.39
CA SER A 24 0.31 -22.53 -0.07
C SER A 24 0.28 -21.42 0.99
N SER A 25 0.05 -21.76 2.26
CA SER A 25 0.06 -20.76 3.35
C SER A 25 1.40 -20.05 3.49
N LEU A 26 2.53 -20.73 3.24
CA LEU A 26 3.84 -20.09 3.25
C LEU A 26 4.05 -19.12 2.08
N VAL A 27 3.47 -19.41 0.92
CA VAL A 27 3.46 -18.50 -0.24
C VAL A 27 2.56 -17.30 0.04
N ASP A 28 1.36 -17.53 0.56
CA ASP A 28 0.41 -16.47 0.92
C ASP A 28 1.01 -15.50 1.94
N LEU A 29 1.71 -16.00 2.98
CA LEU A 29 2.39 -15.17 3.97
C LEU A 29 3.47 -14.26 3.35
N ARG A 30 4.21 -14.76 2.34
CA ARG A 30 5.21 -13.95 1.63
C ARG A 30 4.53 -12.86 0.80
N GLN A 31 3.47 -13.21 0.09
CA GLN A 31 2.71 -12.28 -0.73
C GLN A 31 2.04 -11.18 0.12
N MET A 32 1.46 -11.55 1.27
CA MET A 32 0.88 -10.58 2.21
C MET A 32 1.90 -9.53 2.71
N ARG A 33 3.17 -9.92 2.90
CA ARG A 33 4.22 -8.99 3.32
C ARG A 33 4.54 -7.97 2.22
N ASP A 34 4.58 -8.43 0.97
CA ASP A 34 4.85 -7.55 -0.17
C ASP A 34 3.64 -6.63 -0.44
N ASP A 35 2.42 -7.15 -0.29
CA ASP A 35 1.17 -6.37 -0.38
C ASP A 35 1.11 -5.28 0.71
N GLN A 36 1.52 -5.58 1.94
CA GLN A 36 1.60 -4.57 3.00
C GLN A 36 2.55 -3.43 2.64
N LYS A 37 3.69 -3.74 2.02
CA LYS A 37 4.64 -2.72 1.56
C LYS A 37 4.03 -1.87 0.45
N LEU A 38 3.35 -2.49 -0.51
CA LEU A 38 2.67 -1.79 -1.61
C LEU A 38 1.55 -0.86 -1.09
N VAL A 39 0.73 -1.34 -0.15
CA VAL A 39 -0.33 -0.53 0.47
C VAL A 39 0.26 0.66 1.25
N SER A 40 1.38 0.44 1.95
CA SER A 40 2.09 1.52 2.66
C SER A 40 2.58 2.59 1.69
N ILE A 41 3.23 2.19 0.58
CA ILE A 41 3.66 3.11 -0.48
C ILE A 41 2.45 3.85 -1.08
N ALA A 42 1.39 3.12 -1.43
CA ALA A 42 0.18 3.69 -2.03
C ALA A 42 -0.45 4.76 -1.12
N THR A 43 -0.48 4.52 0.19
CA THR A 43 -0.97 5.48 1.18
C THR A 43 -0.15 6.77 1.18
N VAL A 44 1.19 6.65 1.16
CA VAL A 44 2.08 7.82 1.17
C VAL A 44 1.99 8.60 -0.15
N VAL A 45 1.92 7.89 -1.29
CA VAL A 45 1.72 8.51 -2.61
C VAL A 45 0.38 9.22 -2.70
N GLY A 46 -0.69 8.62 -2.18
CA GLY A 46 -2.02 9.23 -2.13
C GLY A 46 -2.03 10.53 -1.32
N ALA A 47 -1.40 10.52 -0.13
CA ALA A 47 -1.27 11.70 0.71
C ALA A 47 -0.45 12.82 0.03
N LEU A 48 0.67 12.47 -0.61
CA LEU A 48 1.47 13.42 -1.37
C LEU A 48 0.67 14.02 -2.54
N THR A 49 -0.02 13.18 -3.31
CA THR A 49 -0.83 13.62 -4.45
C THR A 49 -1.92 14.60 -4.00
N HIS A 50 -2.56 14.35 -2.86
CA HIS A 50 -3.58 15.24 -2.30
C HIS A 50 -3.02 16.64 -1.98
N GLU A 51 -1.86 16.72 -1.34
CA GLU A 51 -1.21 18.01 -1.04
C GLU A 51 -0.77 18.75 -2.30
N LEU A 52 -0.17 18.03 -3.27
CA LEU A 52 0.23 18.62 -4.55
C LEU A 52 -0.97 19.14 -5.36
N GLN A 53 -2.13 18.48 -5.27
CA GLN A 53 -3.37 18.98 -5.91
C GLN A 53 -3.83 20.31 -5.31
N LYS A 54 -3.81 20.42 -3.97
CA LYS A 54 -4.11 21.69 -3.30
C LYS A 54 -3.11 22.78 -3.67
N GLU A 55 -1.82 22.46 -3.70
CA GLU A 55 -0.78 23.42 -4.10
C GLU A 55 -0.96 23.89 -5.55
N ARG A 56 -1.29 22.97 -6.46
CA ARG A 56 -1.60 23.31 -7.86
C ARG A 56 -2.80 24.25 -7.96
N GLY A 57 -3.86 24.00 -7.20
CA GLY A 57 -5.04 24.87 -7.13
C GLY A 57 -4.70 26.27 -6.61
N ALA A 58 -3.96 26.35 -5.49
CA ALA A 58 -3.52 27.63 -4.92
C ALA A 58 -2.57 28.39 -5.86
N SER A 59 -1.68 27.68 -6.56
CA SER A 59 -0.77 28.26 -7.55
C SER A 59 -1.54 28.84 -8.73
N ALA A 60 -2.56 28.14 -9.23
CA ALA A 60 -3.41 28.64 -10.31
C ALA A 60 -4.17 29.90 -9.88
N GLY A 61 -4.73 29.94 -8.66
CA GLY A 61 -5.38 31.13 -8.11
C GLY A 61 -4.41 32.31 -7.91
N PHE A 62 -3.19 32.05 -7.45
CA PHE A 62 -2.14 33.06 -7.31
C PHE A 62 -1.73 33.64 -8.67
N ILE A 63 -1.55 32.80 -9.70
CA ILE A 63 -1.21 33.26 -11.06
C ILE A 63 -2.37 34.05 -11.68
N ALA A 64 -3.61 33.55 -11.57
CA ALA A 64 -4.79 34.20 -12.14
C ALA A 64 -5.11 35.56 -11.50
N SER A 65 -4.66 35.78 -10.25
CA SER A 65 -4.81 37.06 -9.54
C SER A 65 -3.59 37.97 -9.67
N GLU A 66 -2.65 37.67 -10.59
CA GLU A 66 -1.39 38.40 -10.75
C GLU A 66 -0.59 38.53 -9.42
N GLY A 67 -0.76 37.54 -8.54
CA GLY A 67 -0.11 37.47 -7.24
C GLY A 67 -0.74 38.29 -6.11
N ALA A 68 -1.94 38.85 -6.33
CA ALA A 68 -2.70 39.60 -5.33
C ALA A 68 -3.42 38.68 -4.32
N GLU A 69 -4.00 37.58 -4.80
CA GLU A 69 -4.78 36.63 -3.98
C GLU A 69 -4.03 35.30 -3.80
N PHE A 70 -4.47 34.46 -2.86
CA PHE A 70 -3.92 33.11 -2.60
C PHE A 70 -2.46 33.03 -2.09
N ARG A 71 -1.75 34.15 -1.89
CA ARG A 71 -0.35 34.15 -1.42
C ARG A 71 -0.14 33.40 -0.10
N SER A 72 -0.99 33.65 0.90
CA SER A 72 -0.91 33.00 2.21
C SER A 72 -1.18 31.51 2.09
N ILE A 73 -2.28 31.15 1.42
CA ILE A 73 -2.69 29.77 1.17
C ILE A 73 -1.58 29.00 0.45
N LEU A 74 -1.00 29.56 -0.61
CA LEU A 74 0.08 28.92 -1.37
C LEU A 74 1.34 28.71 -0.51
N THR A 75 1.68 29.69 0.34
CA THR A 75 2.86 29.60 1.22
C THR A 75 2.70 28.49 2.25
N ASP A 76 1.53 28.37 2.87
CA ASP A 76 1.28 27.32 3.85
C ASP A 76 1.12 25.95 3.19
N GLN A 77 0.46 25.90 2.03
CA GLN A 77 0.29 24.67 1.28
C GLN A 77 1.63 24.10 0.79
N ARG A 78 2.60 24.94 0.41
CA ARG A 78 3.96 24.51 0.07
C ARG A 78 4.67 23.77 1.21
N LYS A 79 4.54 24.26 2.45
CA LYS A 79 5.12 23.60 3.62
C LYS A 79 4.55 22.19 3.80
N LEU A 80 3.25 22.02 3.58
CA LEU A 80 2.57 20.73 3.66
C LEU A 80 3.00 19.78 2.55
N SER A 81 3.10 20.26 1.30
CA SER A 81 3.63 19.48 0.18
C SER A 81 5.07 19.02 0.46
N ASP A 82 5.93 19.91 0.93
CA ASP A 82 7.33 19.61 1.27
C ASP A 82 7.44 18.53 2.37
N GLU A 83 6.54 18.56 3.35
CA GLU A 83 6.45 17.51 4.37
C GLU A 83 6.14 16.14 3.75
N LYS A 84 5.15 16.08 2.84
CA LYS A 84 4.77 14.82 2.19
C LYS A 84 5.80 14.33 1.18
N ILE A 85 6.54 15.24 0.51
CA ILE A 85 7.66 14.88 -0.34
C ILE A 85 8.76 14.20 0.49
N LYS A 86 9.10 14.77 1.65
CA LYS A 86 10.07 14.16 2.58
C LYS A 86 9.59 12.81 3.09
N ALA A 87 8.29 12.65 3.36
CA ALA A 87 7.71 11.38 3.77
C ALA A 87 7.84 10.33 2.65
N PHE A 88 7.53 10.69 1.40
CA PHE A 88 7.66 9.82 0.23
C PHE A 88 9.11 9.37 -0.01
N GLN A 89 10.09 10.26 0.14
CA GLN A 89 11.52 9.94 -0.03
C GLN A 89 12.07 8.96 1.02
N ARG A 90 11.36 8.73 2.12
CA ARG A 90 11.76 7.80 3.19
C ARG A 90 11.18 6.40 3.04
N VAL A 91 10.25 6.21 2.09
CA VAL A 91 9.63 4.91 1.79
C VAL A 91 10.44 4.20 0.71
#